data_AF-A0A920NMW5-F1
#
_entry.id   AF-A0A920NMW5-F1
#
_cell.length_a   1.000
_cell.length_b   1.000
_cell.length_c   1.000
_cell.angle_alpha   90.00
_cell.angle_beta   90.00
_cell.angle_gamma   90.00
#
_symmetry.space_group_name_H-M   'P 1'
#
loop_
_entity.id
_entity.type
_entity.pdbx_description
1 polymer ?
#
loop_
_entity_poly.entity_id
_entity_poly.type
_entity_poly.pdbx_seq_one_letter_code
_entity_poly.pdbx_strand_id
1 'polypeptide(L)'
;MGRPCGWLTAATAREYRRRLQDREFYPEMLISMDRWDVDAIYIPELPIDLEAESKRLKQKMNEKDGVNIFLSEGAGIETIVNEMEAKDEEVPRDAFGHVRLDEINPGLWYAKQFSKNWKHRKFLFKRAGTLRDQLLLMQWIWI
;
A
#
# COMPACT_ATOMS: atom_id res chain seq x y z
N MET A 1 -5.29 6.08 -13.78
CA MET A 1 -5.79 7.47 -13.63
C MET A 1 -5.42 8.07 -12.26
N GLY A 2 -4.71 7.38 -11.37
CA GLY A 2 -4.18 7.95 -10.11
C GLY A 2 -2.70 8.35 -10.14
N ARG A 3 -2.21 8.87 -11.28
CA ARG A 3 -0.78 9.25 -11.43
C ARG A 3 -0.48 10.63 -10.84
N PRO A 4 -1.27 11.70 -11.15
CA PRO A 4 -1.05 13.00 -10.55
C PRO A 4 -1.94 13.29 -9.32
N CYS A 5 -3.02 12.53 -9.12
CA CYS A 5 -3.95 12.75 -8.00
C CYS A 5 -4.48 11.44 -7.41
N GLY A 6 -4.64 11.42 -6.09
CA GLY A 6 -5.11 10.29 -5.29
C GLY A 6 -6.62 10.27 -5.09
N TRP A 7 -7.37 11.16 -5.76
CA TRP A 7 -8.83 11.23 -5.63
C TRP A 7 -9.50 9.87 -5.83
N LEU A 8 -9.05 9.11 -6.84
CA LEU A 8 -9.60 7.79 -7.13
C LEU A 8 -9.33 6.80 -6.00
N THR A 9 -8.10 6.78 -5.50
CA THR A 9 -7.70 5.91 -4.39
C THR A 9 -8.50 6.22 -3.12
N ALA A 10 -8.72 7.51 -2.82
CA ALA A 10 -9.55 7.95 -1.71
C ALA A 10 -11.04 7.59 -1.90
N ALA A 11 -11.59 7.81 -3.11
CA ALA A 11 -12.96 7.45 -3.44
C ALA A 11 -13.18 5.92 -3.34
N THR A 12 -12.23 5.12 -3.82
CA THR A 12 -12.25 3.66 -3.73
C THR A 12 -12.21 3.21 -2.27
N ALA A 13 -11.34 3.80 -1.43
CA ALA A 13 -11.30 3.48 0.00
C ALA A 13 -12.61 3.84 0.72
N ARG A 14 -13.23 4.97 0.37
CA ARG A 14 -14.54 5.37 0.89
C ARG A 14 -15.63 4.36 0.50
N GLU A 15 -15.69 3.98 -0.77
CA GLU A 15 -16.67 3.00 -1.25
C GLU A 15 -16.43 1.61 -0.66
N TYR A 16 -15.17 1.22 -0.47
CA TYR A 16 -14.81 -0.02 0.21
C TYR A 16 -15.34 -0.07 1.65
N ARG A 17 -15.12 1.00 2.42
CA ARG A 17 -15.66 1.11 3.79
C ARG A 17 -17.18 1.09 3.83
N ARG A 18 -17.84 1.76 2.88
CA ARG A 18 -19.30 1.70 2.75
C ARG A 18 -19.78 0.26 2.54
N ARG A 19 -19.13 -0.49 1.65
CA ARG A 19 -19.45 -1.90 1.42
C ARG A 19 -19.09 -2.84 2.57
N LEU A 20 -18.15 -2.46 3.43
CA LEU A 20 -17.84 -3.23 4.64
C LEU A 20 -18.97 -3.13 5.67
N GLN A 21 -19.66 -1.98 5.77
CA GLN A 21 -20.77 -1.81 6.71
C GLN A 21 -21.96 -2.72 6.39
N ASP A 22 -22.15 -3.07 5.12
CA ASP A 22 -23.23 -3.94 4.66
C ASP A 22 -22.89 -5.45 4.79
N ARG A 23 -21.76 -5.81 5.41
CA ARG A 23 -21.32 -7.22 5.56
C ARG A 23 -21.58 -7.75 6.96
N GLU A 24 -21.90 -9.05 7.02
CA GLU A 24 -21.89 -9.80 8.26
C GLU A 24 -20.46 -10.23 8.63
N PHE A 25 -20.13 -10.08 9.91
CA PHE A 25 -18.86 -10.48 10.49
C PHE A 25 -19.09 -11.50 11.60
N TYR A 26 -18.11 -12.39 11.76
CA TYR A 26 -18.14 -13.48 12.75
C TYR A 26 -16.85 -13.40 13.59
N PRO A 27 -16.80 -12.55 14.63
CA PRO A 27 -15.59 -12.32 15.42
C PRO A 27 -15.05 -13.58 16.08
N GLU A 28 -15.92 -14.54 16.42
CA GLU A 28 -15.54 -15.85 16.97
C GLU A 28 -14.66 -16.68 16.03
N MET A 29 -14.75 -16.43 14.72
CA MET A 29 -13.90 -17.04 13.69
C MET A 29 -12.75 -16.12 13.26
N LEU A 30 -12.42 -15.09 14.04
CA LEU A 30 -11.44 -14.04 13.70
C LEU A 30 -11.77 -13.27 12.41
N ILE A 31 -13.06 -13.27 12.02
CA ILE A 31 -13.59 -12.51 10.89
C ILE A 31 -14.30 -11.30 11.45
N SER A 32 -13.58 -10.19 11.58
CA SER A 32 -14.10 -8.96 12.17
C SER A 32 -13.86 -7.76 11.26
N MET A 33 -14.71 -6.74 11.39
CA MET A 33 -14.66 -5.56 10.53
C MET A 33 -13.33 -4.80 10.66
N ASP A 34 -12.77 -4.72 11.86
CA ASP A 34 -11.48 -4.08 12.14
C ASP A 34 -10.31 -4.75 11.41
N ARG A 35 -10.31 -6.08 11.29
CA ARG A 35 -9.30 -6.85 10.53
C ARG A 35 -9.40 -6.63 9.03
N TRP A 36 -10.59 -6.31 8.53
CA TRP A 36 -10.87 -6.07 7.10
C TRP A 36 -10.82 -4.59 6.71
N ASP A 37 -10.93 -3.66 7.66
CA ASP A 37 -10.89 -2.23 7.37
C ASP A 37 -9.50 -1.75 6.92
N VAL A 38 -9.49 -0.63 6.20
CA VAL A 38 -8.30 0.03 5.64
C VAL A 38 -7.51 0.73 6.76
N ASP A 39 -6.21 0.42 6.84
CA ASP A 39 -5.29 0.98 7.85
C ASP A 39 -4.46 2.16 7.38
N ALA A 40 -4.23 2.23 6.08
CA ALA A 40 -3.49 3.30 5.43
C ALA A 40 -4.00 3.52 4.00
N ILE A 41 -4.06 4.78 3.61
CA ILE A 41 -4.34 5.21 2.24
C ILE A 41 -3.19 6.14 1.86
N TYR A 42 -2.47 5.79 0.80
CA TYR A 42 -1.32 6.52 0.30
C TYR A 42 -1.66 7.15 -1.04
N ILE A 43 -1.46 8.47 -1.14
CA ILE A 43 -1.83 9.29 -2.28
C ILE A 43 -0.64 10.15 -2.74
N PRO A 44 -0.52 10.50 -4.03
CA PRO A 44 0.59 11.29 -4.55
C PRO A 44 0.69 12.69 -3.92
N GLU A 45 -0.42 13.25 -3.43
CA GLU A 45 -0.45 14.61 -2.87
C GLU A 45 0.21 14.73 -1.48
N LEU A 46 0.49 13.59 -0.81
CA LEU A 46 1.04 13.59 0.53
C LEU A 46 2.37 12.83 0.58
N PRO A 47 3.41 13.43 1.18
CA PRO A 47 4.66 12.73 1.41
C PRO A 47 4.45 11.61 2.44
N ILE A 48 5.17 10.51 2.25
CA ILE A 48 5.10 9.33 3.13
C ILE A 48 6.43 9.22 3.88
N ASP A 49 6.37 9.39 5.20
CA ASP A 49 7.49 9.02 6.07
C ASP A 49 7.50 7.50 6.25
N LEU A 50 8.37 6.83 5.50
CA LEU A 50 8.51 5.38 5.50
C LEU A 50 8.86 4.81 6.87
N GLU A 51 9.70 5.49 7.65
CA GLU A 51 10.16 4.99 8.94
C GLU A 51 9.04 5.07 9.97
N ALA A 52 8.39 6.24 10.07
CA ALA A 52 7.26 6.45 10.96
C ALA A 52 6.07 5.53 10.61
N GLU A 53 5.71 5.43 9.33
CA GLU A 53 4.62 4.56 8.88
C GLU A 53 4.96 3.08 9.08
N SER A 54 6.22 2.69 8.88
CA SER A 54 6.65 1.32 9.17
C SER A 54 6.47 0.97 10.65
N LYS A 55 6.78 1.88 11.57
CA LYS A 55 6.58 1.67 13.00
C LYS A 55 5.09 1.61 13.37
N ARG A 56 4.29 2.53 12.84
CA ARG A 56 2.83 2.61 13.09
C ARG A 56 2.10 1.36 12.60
N LEU A 57 2.39 0.92 11.38
CA LEU A 57 1.74 -0.25 10.80
C LEU A 57 2.20 -1.55 11.46
N LYS A 58 3.45 -1.65 11.92
CA LYS A 58 3.91 -2.79 12.73
C LYS A 58 3.10 -2.93 14.01
N GLN A 59 2.83 -1.82 14.69
CA GLN A 59 2.00 -1.84 15.90
C GLN A 59 0.58 -2.32 15.58
N LYS A 60 -0.07 -1.73 14.57
CA LYS A 60 -1.41 -2.16 14.14
C LYS A 60 -1.46 -3.64 13.78
N MET A 61 -0.42 -4.12 13.12
CA MET A 61 -0.36 -5.52 12.72
C MET A 61 -0.20 -6.47 13.93
N ASN A 62 0.55 -6.07 14.97
CA ASN A 62 0.61 -6.82 16.23
C ASN A 62 -0.74 -6.85 16.97
N GLU A 63 -1.59 -5.83 16.78
CA GLU A 63 -2.89 -5.71 17.44
C GLU A 63 -3.98 -6.58 16.76
N LYS A 64 -3.98 -6.67 15.42
CA LYS A 64 -5.07 -7.31 14.66
C LYS A 64 -4.65 -8.42 13.68
N ASP A 65 -3.39 -8.86 13.74
CA ASP A 65 -2.78 -9.90 12.88
C ASP A 65 -2.68 -9.56 11.38
N GLY A 66 -2.84 -8.29 11.00
CA GLY A 66 -2.73 -7.87 9.60
C GLY A 66 -2.96 -6.38 9.40
N VAL A 67 -2.61 -5.87 8.21
CA VAL A 67 -2.92 -4.50 7.78
C VAL A 67 -3.34 -4.46 6.31
N ASN A 68 -4.33 -3.61 6.02
CA ASN A 68 -4.85 -3.36 4.68
C ASN A 68 -4.43 -1.96 4.21
N ILE A 69 -3.69 -1.88 3.11
CA ILE A 69 -3.11 -0.62 2.63
C ILE A 69 -3.58 -0.35 1.20
N PHE A 70 -4.17 0.82 0.97
CA PHE A 70 -4.53 1.29 -0.35
C PHE A 70 -3.44 2.25 -0.83
N LEU A 71 -2.83 1.94 -1.97
CA LEU A 71 -1.75 2.72 -2.55
C LEU A 71 -2.15 3.20 -3.94
N SER A 72 -2.09 4.51 -4.14
CA SER A 72 -2.23 5.10 -5.46
C SER A 72 -1.00 4.77 -6.31
N GLU A 73 -1.19 4.57 -7.62
CA GLU A 73 -0.08 4.35 -8.55
C GLU A 73 0.95 5.51 -8.52
N GLY A 74 0.45 6.73 -8.26
CA GLY A 74 1.24 7.95 -8.11
C GLY A 74 1.94 8.11 -6.75
N ALA A 75 1.49 7.39 -5.72
CA ALA A 75 1.92 7.65 -4.37
C ALA A 75 3.35 7.18 -4.12
N GLY A 76 4.19 8.08 -3.62
CA GLY A 76 5.54 7.73 -3.21
C GLY A 76 6.55 7.59 -4.33
N ILE A 77 6.23 7.99 -5.57
CA ILE A 77 7.17 7.91 -6.70
C ILE A 77 8.42 8.72 -6.40
N GLU A 78 8.27 9.95 -5.93
CA GLU A 78 9.39 10.81 -5.57
C GLU A 78 10.24 10.17 -4.47
N THR A 79 9.61 9.57 -3.46
CA THR A 79 10.31 8.83 -2.40
C THR A 79 11.11 7.65 -2.94
N ILE A 80 10.52 6.87 -3.86
CA ILE A 80 11.20 5.73 -4.50
C ILE A 80 12.39 6.20 -5.34
N VAL A 81 12.19 7.24 -6.17
CA VAL A 81 13.24 7.81 -7.01
C VAL A 81 14.38 8.35 -6.16
N ASN A 82 14.08 9.14 -5.13
CA ASN A 82 15.09 9.68 -4.22
C ASN A 82 15.87 8.57 -3.51
N GLU A 83 15.22 7.48 -3.11
CA GLU A 83 15.90 6.36 -2.45
C GLU A 83 16.73 5.51 -3.42
N MET A 84 16.28 5.35 -4.68
CA MET A 84 17.06 4.70 -5.73
C MET A 84 18.29 5.53 -6.09
N GLU A 85 18.13 6.84 -6.29
CA GLU A 85 19.23 7.76 -6.56
C GLU A 85 20.23 7.81 -5.39
N ALA A 86 19.75 7.81 -4.14
CA ALA A 86 20.61 7.75 -2.96
C ALA A 86 21.38 6.43 -2.81
N LYS A 87 20.96 5.36 -3.50
CA LYS A 87 21.61 4.04 -3.55
C LYS A 87 22.43 3.82 -4.81
N ASP A 88 22.59 4.85 -5.65
CA ASP A 88 23.19 4.76 -6.98
C ASP A 88 22.52 3.68 -7.87
N GLU A 89 21.22 3.43 -7.67
CA GLU A 89 20.42 2.51 -8.49
C GLU A 89 19.84 3.25 -9.73
N GLU A 90 19.83 2.59 -10.88
CA GLU A 90 19.31 3.18 -12.13
C GLU A 90 17.78 3.34 -12.06
N VAL A 91 17.31 4.59 -12.18
CA VAL A 91 15.88 4.89 -12.26
C VAL A 91 15.43 4.75 -13.71
N PRO A 92 14.52 3.80 -14.03
CA PRO A 92 14.04 3.62 -15.38
C PRO A 92 13.22 4.84 -15.82
N ARG A 93 13.76 5.59 -16.77
CA ARG A 93 13.11 6.75 -17.39
C ARG A 93 12.79 6.45 -18.84
N ASP A 94 11.72 7.04 -19.36
CA ASP A 94 11.40 6.98 -20.78
C ASP A 94 12.24 7.99 -21.59
N ALA A 95 12.09 7.97 -22.92
CA ALA A 95 12.79 8.89 -23.82
C ALA A 95 12.44 10.38 -23.60
N PHE A 96 11.41 10.68 -22.80
CA PHE A 96 10.99 12.03 -22.43
C PHE A 96 11.46 12.43 -21.02
N GLY A 97 12.16 11.54 -20.30
CA GLY A 97 12.66 11.77 -18.95
C GLY A 97 11.64 11.48 -17.85
N HIS A 98 10.46 10.94 -18.16
CA HIS A 98 9.48 10.55 -17.15
C HIS A 98 9.80 9.17 -16.59
N VAL A 99 9.57 9.01 -15.29
CA VAL A 99 9.80 7.75 -14.57
C VAL A 99 8.80 6.67 -15.03
N ARG A 100 9.31 5.49 -15.40
CA ARG A 100 8.52 4.36 -15.87
C ARG A 100 7.95 3.57 -14.70
N LEU A 101 6.81 4.05 -14.19
CA LEU A 101 6.09 3.47 -13.04
C LEU A 101 5.70 2.00 -13.21
N ASP A 102 5.42 1.58 -14.44
CA ASP A 102 5.06 0.21 -14.74
C ASP A 102 6.24 -0.76 -14.49
N GLU A 103 7.49 -0.28 -14.54
CA GLU A 103 8.70 -1.08 -14.27
C GLU A 103 9.08 -1.08 -12.78
N ILE A 104 8.91 0.05 -12.10
CA ILE A 104 9.22 0.20 -10.67
C ILE A 104 8.20 -0.53 -9.78
N ASN A 105 6.93 -0.54 -10.18
CA ASN A 105 5.79 -1.08 -9.42
C ASN A 105 5.79 -0.63 -7.94
N PRO A 106 5.32 0.61 -7.66
CA PRO A 106 5.40 1.22 -6.34
C PRO A 106 4.90 0.33 -5.20
N GLY A 107 3.76 -0.37 -5.36
CA GLY A 107 3.23 -1.20 -4.29
C GLY A 107 4.07 -2.41 -3.95
N LEU A 108 4.74 -3.02 -4.95
CA LEU A 108 5.71 -4.06 -4.67
C LEU A 108 6.95 -3.51 -3.97
N TRP A 109 7.40 -2.31 -4.35
CA TRP A 109 8.52 -1.65 -3.70
C TRP A 109 8.20 -1.34 -2.23
N TYR A 110 7.05 -0.73 -1.94
CA TYR A 110 6.59 -0.47 -0.56
C TYR A 110 6.47 -1.76 0.25
N ALA A 111 5.91 -2.82 -0.34
CA ALA A 111 5.82 -4.12 0.31
C ALA A 111 7.20 -4.66 0.72
N LYS A 112 8.21 -4.53 -0.16
CA LYS A 112 9.57 -4.96 0.13
C LYS A 112 10.20 -4.13 1.25
N GLN A 113 10.02 -2.81 1.24
CA GLN A 113 10.57 -1.94 2.29
C GLN A 113 9.94 -2.24 3.65
N PHE A 114 8.61 -2.35 3.72
CA PHE A 114 7.95 -2.75 4.95
C PHE A 114 8.39 -4.14 5.40
N SER A 115 8.51 -5.11 4.49
CA SER A 115 8.92 -6.48 4.82
C SER A 115 10.32 -6.58 5.44
N LYS A 116 11.29 -5.77 4.98
CA LYS A 116 12.64 -5.72 5.56
C LYS A 116 12.61 -5.38 7.06
N ASN A 117 11.76 -4.44 7.45
CA ASN A 117 11.65 -3.96 8.83
C ASN A 117 10.89 -4.94 9.75
N TRP A 118 10.15 -5.87 9.14
CA TRP A 118 9.03 -6.53 9.78
C TRP A 118 9.22 -8.05 9.96
N LYS A 119 10.17 -8.69 9.25
CA LYS A 119 10.34 -10.16 9.26
C LYS A 119 9.03 -10.92 8.97
N HIS A 120 8.21 -10.41 8.05
CA HIS A 120 6.90 -11.02 7.74
C HIS A 120 7.00 -12.07 6.65
N ARG A 121 6.13 -13.08 6.75
CA ARG A 121 6.16 -14.28 5.88
C ARG A 121 5.29 -14.17 4.63
N LYS A 122 4.25 -13.33 4.60
CA LYS A 122 3.33 -13.26 3.45
C LYS A 122 2.80 -11.84 3.22
N PHE A 123 2.99 -11.34 2.01
CA PHE A 123 2.27 -10.17 1.50
C PHE A 123 1.44 -10.61 0.30
N LEU A 124 0.24 -10.06 0.15
CA LEU A 124 -0.59 -10.21 -1.02
C LEU A 124 -0.71 -8.86 -1.71
N PHE A 125 -0.25 -8.80 -2.94
CA PHE A 125 -0.37 -7.63 -3.79
C PHE A 125 -1.47 -7.85 -4.82
N LYS A 126 -2.43 -6.92 -4.93
CA LYS A 126 -3.49 -6.98 -5.92
C LYS A 126 -3.63 -5.64 -6.64
N ARG A 127 -3.35 -5.64 -7.95
CA ARG A 127 -3.64 -4.50 -8.82
C ARG A 127 -5.10 -4.57 -9.26
N ALA A 128 -5.86 -3.48 -9.08
CA ALA A 128 -7.20 -3.39 -9.63
C ALA A 128 -7.09 -3.12 -11.14
N GLY A 129 -7.46 -4.11 -11.97
CA GLY A 129 -7.26 -4.07 -13.43
C GLY A 129 -7.85 -2.84 -14.12
N THR A 130 -9.07 -2.41 -13.74
CA THR A 130 -9.75 -1.26 -14.36
C THR A 130 -9.33 0.09 -13.78
N LEU A 131 -9.00 0.15 -12.49
CA LEU A 131 -8.77 1.42 -11.78
C LEU A 131 -7.29 1.81 -11.69
N ARG A 132 -6.36 0.87 -11.99
CA ARG A 132 -4.91 0.99 -11.78
C ARG A 132 -4.50 1.34 -10.33
N ASP A 133 -5.44 1.43 -9.39
CA ASP A 133 -5.16 1.47 -7.95
C ASP A 133 -4.55 0.15 -7.49
N GLN A 134 -3.64 0.24 -6.53
CA GLN A 134 -2.94 -0.92 -5.98
C GLN A 134 -3.42 -1.16 -4.55
N LEU A 135 -3.97 -2.35 -4.33
CA LEU A 135 -4.27 -2.83 -2.99
C LEU A 135 -3.09 -3.67 -2.52
N LEU A 136 -2.43 -3.22 -1.46
CA LEU A 136 -1.41 -3.98 -0.78
C LEU A 136 -1.99 -4.51 0.53
N LEU A 137 -2.12 -5.83 0.60
CA LEU A 137 -2.56 -6.54 1.79
C LEU A 137 -1.32 -7.19 2.43
N MET A 138 -1.01 -6.81 3.67
CA MET A 138 0.07 -7.43 4.42
C MET A 138 -0.53 -8.15 5.62
N GLN A 139 -0.40 -9.48 5.67
CA GLN A 139 -0.97 -10.29 6.74
C GLN A 139 0.11 -11.05 7.49
N TRP A 140 -0.06 -11.15 8.81
CA TRP A 140 0.77 -12.00 9.65
C TRP A 140 0.12 -13.37 9.77
N ILE A 141 0.69 -14.36 9.10
CA ILE A 141 0.27 -15.75 9.24
C ILE A 141 1.25 -16.43 10.18
N TRP A 142 0.75 -16.82 11.36
CA TRP A 142 1.41 -17.78 12.24
C TRP A 142 1.52 -19.11 11.49
N ILE A 143 2.73 -19.49 11.08
CA ILE A 143 3.09 -20.90 10.79
C ILE A 143 4.08 -21.30 11.88
#